data_AF-A0A4Q2Y6N4-F1
#
_entry.id   AF-A0A4Q2Y6N4-F1
#
_cell.length_a   1.000
_cell.length_b   1.000
_cell.length_c   1.000
_cell.angle_alpha   90.00
_cell.angle_beta   90.00
_cell.angle_gamma   90.00
#
_symmetry.space_group_name_H-M   'P 1'
#
loop_
_entity.id
_entity.type
_entity.pdbx_description
1 polymer ?
#
loop_
_entity_poly.entity_id
_entity_poly.type
_entity_poly.pdbx_seq_one_letter_code
_entity_poly.pdbx_strand_id
1 'polypeptide(L)'
;GRARADEATSLSVDLGSDSLVDSVRLVPAKKPTSDLPSGFGFPRKFTVLTSRTGEAGSWTAAAEREMQNPGHNPVQVTFPPVQARHVRVEATELWKVYPDYPAFFALSELEVLSGETNLAANKGIQSLDGMMPLIAPGGRFWSAVALSDGFGPDGRLVPIREWMTALDRRLRIETRLHLLQAEADKIVESWRNVGLTALILLSLAATFLIIFLPIRYRLQANRELVKVRERIAGDLHDEVGSNLGSIQMIVDLAEGRSGPSAELKRIQRIAAETVSAVRDIVWLLRPTGDHRIGTVEHLRETSSIMLETLDWKFTANEEAWHFELPEEMNRDLFLYFRESLHNIMRHAKARTVEIRADKSDSTFR
;
A
#
# COMPACT_ATOMS: atom_id res chain seq x y z
N GLY A 1 55.64 -34.13 16.33
CA GLY A 1 54.84 -35.35 16.18
C GLY A 1 55.71 -36.53 16.56
N ARG A 2 55.12 -37.57 17.13
CA ARG A 2 55.79 -38.77 17.62
C ARG A 2 55.25 -40.02 16.94
N ALA A 3 55.99 -41.12 16.96
CA ALA A 3 55.57 -42.35 16.26
C ALA A 3 54.41 -43.04 16.98
N ARG A 4 54.47 -43.08 18.32
CA ARG A 4 53.47 -43.74 19.17
C ARG A 4 52.77 -42.76 20.11
N ALA A 5 51.58 -43.12 20.55
CA ALA A 5 50.77 -42.29 21.44
C ALA A 5 51.26 -42.30 22.90
N ASP A 6 51.98 -43.35 23.31
CA ASP A 6 52.54 -43.55 24.65
C ASP A 6 53.90 -42.86 24.86
N GLU A 7 54.39 -42.14 23.85
CA GLU A 7 55.62 -41.39 23.96
C GLU A 7 55.37 -40.03 24.61
N ALA A 8 55.63 -39.94 25.92
CA ALA A 8 55.38 -38.74 26.69
C ALA A 8 56.17 -37.52 26.19
N THR A 9 55.54 -36.35 26.20
CA THR A 9 56.18 -35.06 25.90
C THR A 9 55.56 -33.97 26.78
N SER A 10 56.25 -32.84 26.94
CA SER A 10 55.79 -31.79 27.85
C SER A 10 56.01 -30.38 27.33
N LEU A 11 55.11 -29.49 27.76
CA LEU A 11 55.22 -28.04 27.60
C LEU A 11 55.47 -27.43 28.98
N SER A 12 56.45 -26.56 29.11
CA SER A 12 56.78 -25.88 30.37
C SER A 12 56.91 -24.38 30.20
N VAL A 13 56.50 -23.64 31.23
CA VAL A 13 56.59 -22.18 31.30
C VAL A 13 57.25 -21.77 32.62
N ASP A 14 58.19 -20.83 32.56
CA ASP A 14 58.70 -20.09 33.72
C ASP A 14 57.88 -18.79 33.87
N LEU A 15 57.19 -18.66 34.99
CA LEU A 15 56.39 -17.47 35.31
C LEU A 15 57.30 -16.27 35.64
N GLY A 16 58.56 -16.52 36.02
CA GLY A 16 59.58 -15.53 36.39
C GLY A 16 59.63 -15.21 37.89
N SER A 17 58.54 -15.48 38.62
CA SER A 17 58.41 -15.27 40.07
C SER A 17 57.56 -16.36 40.71
N ASP A 18 57.82 -16.69 41.99
CA ASP A 18 56.96 -17.60 42.76
C ASP A 18 55.57 -16.97 42.90
N SER A 19 54.55 -17.63 42.35
CA SER A 19 53.18 -17.12 42.26
C SER A 19 52.20 -18.20 42.66
N LEU A 20 51.05 -17.78 43.20
CA LEU A 20 49.98 -18.70 43.53
C LEU A 20 49.24 -19.12 42.25
N VAL A 21 49.24 -20.40 41.94
CA VAL A 21 48.57 -20.98 40.76
C VAL A 21 47.46 -21.91 41.23
N ASP A 22 46.25 -21.76 40.69
CA ASP A 22 45.09 -22.59 41.04
C ASP A 22 44.52 -23.40 39.86
N SER A 23 44.87 -23.02 38.63
CA SER A 23 44.39 -23.71 37.45
C SER A 23 45.27 -23.50 36.22
N VAL A 24 45.17 -24.43 35.28
CA VAL A 24 45.75 -24.32 33.94
C VAL A 24 44.64 -24.48 32.92
N ARG A 25 44.61 -23.60 31.91
CA ARG A 25 43.65 -23.70 30.80
C ARG A 25 44.38 -24.04 29.51
N LEU A 26 43.94 -25.11 28.87
CA LEU A 26 44.45 -25.61 27.60
C LEU A 26 43.44 -25.27 26.50
N VAL A 27 43.84 -24.45 25.53
CA VAL A 27 43.00 -24.13 24.38
C VAL A 27 43.37 -25.05 23.23
N PRO A 28 42.45 -25.89 22.73
CA PRO A 28 42.75 -26.81 21.64
C PRO A 28 43.20 -26.08 20.37
N ALA A 29 44.17 -26.70 19.72
CA ALA A 29 44.64 -26.32 18.40
C ALA A 29 43.51 -26.42 17.35
N LYS A 30 43.39 -25.39 16.48
CA LYS A 30 42.46 -25.40 15.34
C LYS A 30 43.20 -25.01 14.06
N LYS A 31 43.16 -25.91 13.07
CA LYS A 31 43.73 -25.67 11.75
C LYS A 31 42.62 -25.18 10.80
N PRO A 32 42.77 -24.04 10.11
CA PRO A 32 41.67 -23.47 9.29
C PRO A 32 41.33 -24.25 8.01
N THR A 33 42.21 -25.12 7.52
CA THR A 33 42.14 -25.69 6.16
C THR A 33 42.23 -27.23 6.10
N SER A 34 41.97 -27.96 7.20
CA SER A 34 42.28 -29.39 7.27
C SER A 34 41.04 -30.27 7.51
N ASP A 35 41.00 -31.43 6.86
CA ASP A 35 40.06 -32.55 7.13
C ASP A 35 40.31 -33.24 8.49
N LEU A 36 41.09 -32.62 9.38
CA LEU A 36 41.42 -33.19 10.68
C LEU A 36 40.29 -32.88 11.67
N PRO A 37 39.90 -33.83 12.52
CA PRO A 37 38.76 -33.65 13.39
C PRO A 37 39.06 -32.58 14.46
N SER A 38 37.99 -31.98 15.00
CA SER A 38 38.08 -30.99 16.07
C SER A 38 38.95 -31.49 17.24
N GLY A 39 39.71 -30.56 17.83
CA GLY A 39 40.67 -30.85 18.90
C GLY A 39 41.89 -31.64 18.44
N PHE A 40 42.40 -31.28 17.26
CA PHE A 40 43.66 -31.76 16.72
C PHE A 40 44.79 -31.61 17.74
N GLY A 41 45.54 -32.69 17.98
CA GLY A 41 46.70 -32.67 18.88
C GLY A 41 46.39 -32.52 20.37
N PHE A 42 45.13 -32.50 20.80
CA PHE A 42 44.80 -32.41 22.22
C PHE A 42 45.02 -33.75 22.93
N PRO A 43 45.86 -33.84 23.97
CA PRO A 43 46.27 -35.10 24.57
C PRO A 43 45.10 -35.81 25.27
N ARG A 44 45.12 -37.14 25.29
CA ARG A 44 44.12 -37.99 25.97
C ARG A 44 44.38 -38.09 27.46
N LYS A 45 45.65 -38.20 27.84
CA LYS A 45 46.11 -38.20 29.24
C LYS A 45 47.23 -37.20 29.42
N PHE A 46 47.09 -36.36 30.43
CA PHE A 46 48.10 -35.37 30.77
C PHE A 46 48.08 -35.03 32.27
N THR A 47 49.24 -34.62 32.76
CA THR A 47 49.50 -34.25 34.15
C THR A 47 50.04 -32.82 34.21
N VAL A 48 49.44 -32.01 35.08
CA VAL A 48 49.93 -30.68 35.42
C VAL A 48 50.91 -30.82 36.58
N LEU A 49 52.16 -30.46 36.32
CA LEU A 49 53.28 -30.50 37.26
C LEU A 49 53.69 -29.07 37.63
N THR A 50 53.97 -28.83 38.90
CA THR A 50 54.43 -27.55 39.43
C THR A 50 55.78 -27.69 40.12
N SER A 51 56.63 -26.67 39.98
CA SER A 51 57.92 -26.60 40.67
C SER A 51 58.28 -25.16 41.01
N ARG A 52 59.06 -24.96 42.08
CA ARG A 52 59.65 -23.66 42.42
C ARG A 52 61.01 -23.45 41.75
N THR A 53 61.81 -24.50 41.57
CA THR A 53 63.19 -24.41 41.05
C THR A 53 63.31 -24.79 39.58
N GLY A 54 62.42 -25.64 39.06
CA GLY A 54 62.45 -26.14 37.68
C GLY A 54 63.41 -27.33 37.45
N GLU A 55 64.17 -27.75 38.46
CA GLU A 55 65.17 -28.82 38.37
C GLU A 55 64.56 -30.22 38.31
N ALA A 56 65.29 -31.19 37.74
CA ALA A 56 64.88 -32.58 37.70
C ALA A 56 64.72 -33.14 39.13
N GLY A 57 63.51 -33.57 39.50
CA GLY A 57 63.14 -34.04 40.84
C GLY A 57 62.37 -33.04 41.72
N SER A 58 62.30 -31.76 41.32
CA SER A 58 61.54 -30.71 42.05
C SER A 58 60.06 -30.61 41.65
N TRP A 59 59.61 -31.45 40.71
CA TRP A 59 58.28 -31.40 40.11
C TRP A 59 57.28 -32.19 40.96
N THR A 60 56.15 -31.55 41.25
CA THR A 60 55.04 -32.13 42.01
C THR A 60 53.79 -32.14 41.16
N ALA A 61 53.04 -33.24 41.14
CA ALA A 61 51.79 -33.34 40.40
C ALA A 61 50.69 -32.55 41.11
N ALA A 62 50.19 -31.50 40.45
CA ALA A 62 49.08 -30.69 40.92
C ALA A 62 47.72 -31.28 40.49
N ALA A 63 47.64 -31.83 39.28
CA ALA A 63 46.46 -32.53 38.77
C ALA A 63 46.80 -33.50 37.64
N GLU A 64 46.07 -34.61 37.55
CA GLU A 64 46.09 -35.54 36.42
C GLU A 64 44.71 -35.60 35.78
N ARG A 65 44.65 -35.66 34.45
CA ARG A 65 43.40 -35.75 33.69
C ARG A 65 43.53 -36.76 32.55
N GLU A 66 42.53 -37.63 32.48
CA GLU A 66 42.25 -38.49 31.34
C GLU A 66 40.89 -38.08 30.77
N MET A 67 40.84 -37.76 29.48
CA MET A 67 39.60 -37.32 28.84
C MET A 67 39.54 -37.65 27.36
N GLN A 68 38.31 -37.68 26.84
CA GLN A 68 38.07 -37.71 25.41
C GLN A 68 38.40 -36.37 24.78
N ASN A 69 38.58 -36.36 23.46
CA ASN A 69 38.89 -35.14 22.72
C ASN A 69 37.81 -34.06 22.95
N PRO A 70 38.17 -32.86 23.47
CA PRO A 70 37.22 -31.79 23.80
C PRO A 70 36.71 -30.99 22.58
N GLY A 71 37.14 -31.35 21.37
CA GLY A 71 36.86 -30.57 20.17
C GLY A 71 37.57 -29.22 20.22
N HIS A 72 36.84 -28.13 20.01
CA HIS A 72 37.39 -26.75 20.07
C HIS A 72 37.19 -26.07 21.43
N ASN A 73 36.66 -26.79 22.42
CA ASN A 73 36.35 -26.20 23.72
C ASN A 73 37.61 -26.12 24.59
N PRO A 74 37.93 -24.95 25.17
CA PRO A 74 38.98 -24.84 26.17
C PRO A 74 38.75 -25.79 27.36
N VAL A 75 39.82 -26.42 27.83
CA VAL A 75 39.79 -27.30 29.00
C VAL A 75 40.50 -26.62 30.15
N GLN A 76 39.77 -26.31 31.22
CA GLN A 76 40.34 -25.78 32.45
C GLN A 76 40.51 -26.89 33.48
N VAL A 77 41.74 -27.06 33.96
CA VAL A 77 42.09 -28.01 35.01
C VAL A 77 42.37 -27.23 36.28
N THR A 78 41.44 -27.32 37.23
CA THR A 78 41.54 -26.70 38.56
C THR A 78 42.13 -27.68 39.57
N PHE A 79 42.97 -27.15 40.47
CA PHE A 79 43.62 -27.88 41.56
C PHE A 79 43.74 -26.97 42.80
N PRO A 80 44.03 -27.52 43.99
CA PRO A 80 44.28 -26.70 45.18
C PRO A 80 45.38 -25.67 44.91
N PRO A 81 45.27 -24.42 45.37
CA PRO A 81 46.27 -23.39 45.07
C PRO A 81 47.68 -23.78 45.53
N VAL A 82 48.66 -23.74 44.61
CA VAL A 82 50.06 -24.08 44.87
C VAL A 82 50.97 -22.88 44.54
N GLN A 83 51.95 -22.62 45.41
CA GLN A 83 53.05 -21.69 45.14
C GLN A 83 54.06 -22.34 44.18
N ALA A 84 54.11 -21.82 42.96
CA ALA A 84 54.98 -22.31 41.90
C ALA A 84 55.56 -21.17 41.08
N ARG A 85 56.78 -21.39 40.58
CA ARG A 85 57.42 -20.52 39.57
C ARG A 85 57.40 -21.17 38.19
N HIS A 86 57.49 -22.49 38.13
CA HIS A 86 57.51 -23.27 36.90
C HIS A 86 56.28 -24.16 36.85
N VAL A 87 55.58 -24.15 35.71
CA VAL A 87 54.43 -25.01 35.45
C VAL A 87 54.72 -25.83 34.20
N ARG A 88 54.45 -27.13 34.25
CA ARG A 88 54.65 -28.07 33.14
C ARG A 88 53.38 -28.87 32.93
N VAL A 89 52.96 -28.99 31.67
CA VAL A 89 51.90 -29.88 31.23
C VAL A 89 52.57 -31.04 30.50
N GLU A 90 52.57 -32.21 31.11
CA GLU A 90 53.13 -33.44 30.58
C GLU A 90 52.02 -34.31 30.00
N ALA A 91 52.03 -34.52 28.70
CA ALA A 91 51.12 -35.42 28.02
C ALA A 91 51.72 -36.83 28.02
N THR A 92 51.07 -37.77 28.71
CA THR A 92 51.48 -39.18 28.81
C THR A 92 50.80 -40.06 27.75
N GLU A 93 49.62 -39.64 27.27
CA GLU A 93 48.95 -40.23 26.11
C GLU A 93 48.58 -39.15 25.11
N LEU A 94 49.29 -39.15 23.97
CA LEU A 94 49.16 -38.17 22.91
C LEU A 94 47.94 -38.41 22.03
N TRP A 95 47.54 -37.37 21.31
CA TRP A 95 46.50 -37.48 20.31
C TRP A 95 46.99 -38.25 19.08
N LYS A 96 46.39 -39.41 18.80
CA LYS A 96 46.64 -40.20 17.58
C LYS A 96 45.33 -40.79 17.07
N VAL A 97 44.89 -40.35 15.89
CA VAL A 97 43.59 -40.78 15.30
C VAL A 97 43.74 -41.97 14.37
N TYR A 98 44.82 -42.03 13.60
CA TYR A 98 45.06 -43.09 12.63
C TYR A 98 46.35 -43.86 12.96
N PRO A 99 46.40 -45.18 12.76
CA PRO A 99 47.59 -46.00 13.06
C PRO A 99 48.88 -45.49 12.39
N ASP A 100 48.79 -45.08 11.12
CA ASP A 100 49.92 -44.63 10.30
C ASP A 100 50.17 -43.11 10.40
N TYR A 101 49.39 -42.40 11.22
CA TYR A 101 49.54 -40.95 11.41
C TYR A 101 50.35 -40.66 12.69
N PRO A 102 51.22 -39.65 12.71
CA PRO A 102 51.98 -39.32 13.91
C PRO A 102 51.05 -38.93 15.08
N ALA A 103 51.51 -39.20 16.30
CA ALA A 103 50.89 -38.69 17.51
C ALA A 103 51.29 -37.23 17.74
N PHE A 104 50.36 -36.38 18.17
CA PHE A 104 50.60 -34.95 18.37
C PHE A 104 50.22 -34.50 19.77
N PHE A 105 50.98 -33.53 20.28
CA PHE A 105 50.56 -32.63 21.34
C PHE A 105 50.59 -31.21 20.76
N ALA A 106 49.42 -30.61 20.56
CA ALA A 106 49.27 -29.28 20.00
C ALA A 106 48.18 -28.51 20.75
N LEU A 107 48.48 -27.26 21.06
CA LEU A 107 47.58 -26.30 21.67
C LEU A 107 47.62 -25.01 20.86
N SER A 108 46.55 -24.22 20.96
CA SER A 108 46.55 -22.84 20.48
C SER A 108 47.00 -21.87 21.54
N GLU A 109 46.64 -22.11 22.81
CA GLU A 109 47.06 -21.29 23.95
C GLU A 109 47.17 -22.19 25.21
N LEU A 110 48.13 -21.87 26.07
CA LEU A 110 48.32 -22.41 27.41
C LEU A 110 48.28 -21.26 28.42
N GLU A 111 47.20 -21.16 29.18
CA GLU A 111 47.06 -20.17 30.25
C GLU A 111 47.38 -20.80 31.60
N VAL A 112 48.22 -20.15 32.40
CA VAL A 112 48.43 -20.48 33.82
C VAL A 112 47.72 -19.43 34.64
N LEU A 113 46.73 -19.84 35.43
CA LEU A 113 45.78 -18.93 36.05
C LEU A 113 45.97 -18.85 37.56
N SER A 114 45.77 -17.64 38.08
CA SER A 114 45.50 -17.35 39.48
C SER A 114 44.17 -16.61 39.52
N GLY A 115 43.09 -17.31 39.86
CA GLY A 115 41.72 -16.85 39.66
C GLY A 115 41.43 -16.55 38.18
N GLU A 116 41.35 -15.27 37.81
CA GLU A 116 41.06 -14.83 36.42
C GLU A 116 42.28 -14.26 35.69
N THR A 117 43.44 -14.14 36.36
CA THR A 117 44.64 -13.54 35.77
C THR A 117 45.52 -14.62 35.15
N ASN A 118 45.83 -14.47 33.86
CA ASN A 118 46.80 -15.32 33.15
C ASN A 118 48.24 -14.86 33.44
N LEU A 119 48.95 -15.65 34.25
CA LEU A 119 50.34 -15.46 34.63
C LEU A 119 51.34 -15.88 33.54
N ALA A 120 50.91 -16.74 32.61
CA ALA A 120 51.72 -17.19 31.49
C ALA A 120 51.69 -16.22 30.30
N ALA A 121 50.85 -15.17 30.35
CA ALA A 121 50.71 -14.22 29.26
C ALA A 121 52.05 -13.59 28.84
N ASN A 122 52.36 -13.67 27.54
CA ASN A 122 53.59 -13.23 26.89
C ASN A 122 54.88 -13.89 27.43
N LYS A 123 54.78 -15.03 28.14
CA LYS A 123 55.93 -15.81 28.59
C LYS A 123 56.33 -16.85 27.55
N GLY A 124 57.62 -17.08 27.36
CA GLY A 124 58.11 -18.10 26.42
C GLY A 124 57.79 -19.50 26.92
N ILE A 125 57.00 -20.27 26.16
CA ILE A 125 56.73 -21.68 26.47
C ILE A 125 57.80 -22.56 25.81
N GLN A 126 58.39 -23.46 26.60
CA GLN A 126 59.39 -24.40 26.15
C GLN A 126 58.77 -25.79 25.95
N SER A 127 59.18 -26.48 24.89
CA SER A 127 58.84 -27.88 24.64
C SER A 127 60.09 -28.73 24.91
N LEU A 128 59.92 -29.87 25.60
CA LEU A 128 61.03 -30.77 25.95
C LEU A 128 61.85 -31.21 24.73
N ASP A 129 61.18 -31.48 23.60
CA ASP A 129 61.80 -32.04 22.39
C ASP A 129 61.89 -31.01 21.24
N GLY A 130 61.72 -29.72 21.57
CA GLY A 130 61.59 -28.65 20.60
C GLY A 130 60.17 -28.53 20.00
N MET A 131 59.91 -27.40 19.33
CA MET A 131 58.68 -27.17 18.58
C MET A 131 58.99 -27.13 17.10
N MET A 132 58.17 -27.81 16.30
CA MET A 132 58.21 -27.66 14.86
C MET A 132 57.40 -26.41 14.49
N PRO A 133 58.00 -25.36 13.89
CA PRO A 133 57.23 -24.21 13.44
C PRO A 133 56.33 -24.67 12.29
N LEU A 134 55.02 -24.81 12.56
CA LEU A 134 54.03 -25.08 11.53
C LEU A 134 53.50 -23.74 11.01
N ILE A 135 53.45 -23.60 9.69
CA ILE A 135 52.83 -22.44 9.04
C ILE A 135 51.33 -22.52 9.32
N ALA A 136 50.80 -21.58 10.12
CA ALA A 136 49.37 -21.36 10.23
C ALA A 136 48.91 -20.38 9.14
N PRO A 137 47.66 -20.43 8.69
CA PRO A 137 47.15 -19.51 7.67
C PRO A 137 47.22 -18.05 8.11
N GLY A 138 47.47 -17.14 7.15
CA GLY A 138 47.58 -15.70 7.40
C GLY A 138 48.97 -15.20 7.77
N GLY A 139 50.02 -16.01 7.57
CA GLY A 139 51.42 -15.61 7.85
C GLY A 139 51.79 -15.63 9.33
N ARG A 140 50.92 -16.17 10.20
CA ARG A 140 51.21 -16.38 11.63
C ARG A 140 51.81 -17.77 11.80
N PHE A 141 52.87 -17.89 12.58
CA PHE A 141 53.55 -19.15 12.83
C PHE A 141 53.02 -19.78 14.11
N TRP A 142 52.67 -21.07 14.07
CA TRP A 142 52.57 -21.83 15.32
C TRP A 142 53.96 -21.84 15.93
N SER A 143 54.09 -21.13 17.05
CA SER A 143 55.37 -20.85 17.69
C SER A 143 55.21 -20.91 19.20
N ALA A 144 56.34 -21.04 19.88
CA ALA A 144 56.40 -20.99 21.34
C ALA A 144 55.79 -19.72 21.94
N VAL A 145 55.85 -18.60 21.21
CA VAL A 145 55.32 -17.30 21.62
C VAL A 145 53.80 -17.24 21.44
N ALA A 146 53.28 -17.90 20.40
CA ALA A 146 51.85 -17.93 20.11
C ALA A 146 51.05 -18.83 21.07
N LEU A 147 51.71 -19.62 21.93
CA LEU A 147 51.04 -20.42 22.95
C LEU A 147 50.68 -19.61 24.21
N SER A 148 51.10 -18.35 24.28
CA SER A 148 50.89 -17.48 25.44
C SER A 148 50.58 -16.03 25.04
N ASP A 149 50.18 -15.78 23.80
CA ASP A 149 49.96 -14.43 23.28
C ASP A 149 48.57 -13.86 23.63
N GLY A 150 47.72 -14.67 24.28
CA GLY A 150 46.35 -14.34 24.64
C GLY A 150 45.37 -14.44 23.47
N PHE A 151 45.74 -15.07 22.35
CA PHE A 151 44.88 -15.30 21.21
C PHE A 151 44.60 -16.79 21.00
N GLY A 152 43.32 -17.14 21.01
CA GLY A 152 42.85 -18.44 20.56
C GLY A 152 42.67 -18.45 19.04
N PRO A 153 42.20 -19.57 18.48
CA PRO A 153 41.96 -19.69 17.05
C PRO A 153 40.99 -18.68 16.45
N ASP A 154 40.00 -18.25 17.24
CA ASP A 154 38.89 -17.40 16.80
C ASP A 154 39.07 -15.93 17.22
N GLY A 155 40.24 -15.58 17.78
CA GLY A 155 40.58 -14.22 18.19
C GLY A 155 41.09 -14.11 19.62
N ARG A 156 41.01 -12.91 20.18
CA ARG A 156 41.50 -12.60 21.54
C ARG A 156 40.71 -13.39 22.58
N LEU A 157 41.40 -14.09 23.47
CA LEU A 157 40.80 -14.71 24.63
C LEU A 157 40.51 -13.63 25.68
N VAL A 158 39.30 -13.68 26.21
CA VAL A 158 38.82 -12.74 27.22
C VAL A 158 38.44 -13.51 28.49
N PRO A 159 38.66 -12.94 29.69
CA PRO A 159 38.17 -13.53 30.93
C PRO A 159 36.66 -13.77 30.90
N ILE A 160 36.19 -14.80 31.61
CA ILE A 160 34.77 -15.18 31.61
C ILE A 160 33.86 -14.03 32.03
N ARG A 161 34.28 -13.18 32.97
CA ARG A 161 33.52 -11.98 33.39
C ARG A 161 33.40 -10.95 32.28
N GLU A 162 34.49 -10.66 31.58
CA GLU A 162 34.48 -9.73 30.45
C GLU A 162 33.60 -10.27 29.33
N TRP A 163 33.72 -11.58 29.03
CA TRP A 163 32.88 -12.26 28.05
C TRP A 163 31.39 -12.20 28.41
N MET A 164 31.02 -12.52 29.67
CA MET A 164 29.63 -12.43 30.13
C MET A 164 29.09 -11.00 30.05
N THR A 165 29.92 -10.01 30.39
CA THR A 165 29.53 -8.58 30.29
C THR A 165 29.32 -8.16 28.84
N ALA A 166 30.20 -8.60 27.94
CA ALA A 166 30.07 -8.35 26.51
C ALA A 166 28.85 -9.05 25.90
N LEU A 167 28.56 -10.29 26.34
CA LEU A 167 27.39 -11.06 25.91
C LEU A 167 26.08 -10.39 26.33
N ASP A 168 25.99 -9.95 27.59
CA ASP A 168 24.85 -9.20 28.12
C ASP A 168 24.68 -7.85 27.40
N ARG A 169 25.79 -7.13 27.13
CA ARG A 169 25.76 -5.93 26.29
C ARG A 169 25.24 -6.21 24.89
N ARG A 170 25.71 -7.30 24.26
CA ARG A 170 25.26 -7.72 22.93
C ARG A 170 23.76 -8.02 22.92
N LEU A 171 23.28 -8.81 23.87
CA LEU A 171 21.88 -9.16 24.01
C LEU A 171 20.99 -7.90 24.15
N ARG A 172 21.42 -6.93 24.98
CA ARG A 172 20.71 -5.64 25.12
C ARG A 172 20.65 -4.86 23.82
N ILE A 173 21.75 -4.82 23.06
CA ILE A 173 21.80 -4.10 21.78
C ILE A 173 20.90 -4.78 20.75
N GLU A 174 20.97 -6.11 20.61
CA GLU A 174 20.13 -6.88 19.69
C GLU A 174 18.64 -6.71 20.04
N THR A 175 18.29 -6.79 21.33
CA THR A 175 16.91 -6.54 21.79
C THR A 175 16.45 -5.12 21.45
N ARG A 176 17.29 -4.11 21.70
CA ARG A 176 16.97 -2.72 21.38
C ARG A 176 16.83 -2.49 19.88
N LEU A 177 17.67 -3.14 19.07
CA LEU A 177 17.58 -3.08 17.61
C LEU A 177 16.23 -3.62 17.13
N HIS A 178 15.81 -4.79 17.62
CA HIS A 178 14.51 -5.36 17.27
C HIS A 178 13.33 -4.47 17.66
N LEU A 179 13.38 -3.85 18.84
CA LEU A 179 12.35 -2.91 19.28
C LEU A 179 12.29 -1.66 18.39
N LEU A 180 13.44 -1.08 18.05
CA LEU A 180 13.52 0.10 17.19
C LEU A 180 13.05 -0.21 15.76
N GLN A 181 13.36 -1.40 15.25
CA GLN A 181 12.85 -1.85 13.95
C GLN A 181 11.32 -1.95 13.97
N ALA A 182 10.75 -2.58 15.00
CA ALA A 182 9.29 -2.68 15.15
C ALA A 182 8.61 -1.31 15.31
N GLU A 183 9.25 -0.36 15.98
CA GLU A 183 8.75 1.02 16.10
C GLU A 183 8.80 1.76 14.76
N ALA A 184 9.90 1.65 14.02
CA ALA A 184 10.03 2.23 12.68
C ALA A 184 8.97 1.67 11.72
N ASP A 185 8.76 0.35 11.71
CA ASP A 185 7.76 -0.30 10.87
C ASP A 185 6.34 0.21 11.18
N LYS A 186 5.99 0.37 12.46
CA LYS A 186 4.71 0.96 12.88
C LYS A 186 4.54 2.40 12.41
N ILE A 187 5.58 3.22 12.51
CA ILE A 187 5.56 4.62 12.03
C ILE A 187 5.31 4.64 10.52
N VAL A 188 6.08 3.86 9.75
CA VAL A 188 5.93 3.78 8.29
C VAL A 188 4.53 3.31 7.89
N GLU A 189 4.01 2.27 8.55
CA GLU A 189 2.67 1.76 8.28
C GLU A 189 1.59 2.80 8.60
N SER A 190 1.71 3.52 9.71
CA SER A 190 0.77 4.59 10.06
C SER A 190 0.75 5.71 9.01
N TRP A 191 1.91 6.17 8.54
CA TRP A 191 2.01 7.19 7.50
C TRP A 191 1.44 6.72 6.16
N ARG A 192 1.67 5.45 5.80
CA ARG A 192 1.08 4.85 4.59
C ARG A 192 -0.45 4.84 4.67
N ASN A 193 -1.02 4.45 5.80
CA ASN A 193 -2.47 4.38 5.97
C ASN A 193 -3.11 5.78 6.00
N VAL A 194 -2.46 6.76 6.63
CA VAL A 194 -2.88 8.17 6.59
C VAL A 194 -2.82 8.72 5.15
N GLY A 195 -1.75 8.42 4.41
CA GLY A 195 -1.61 8.83 3.01
C GLY A 195 -2.70 8.23 2.10
N LEU A 196 -2.97 6.92 2.24
CA LEU A 196 -4.01 6.23 1.46
C LEU A 196 -5.41 6.74 1.77
N THR A 197 -5.73 6.93 3.05
CA THR A 197 -7.04 7.46 3.47
C THR A 197 -7.25 8.88 2.96
N ALA A 198 -6.23 9.74 3.03
CA ALA A 198 -6.28 11.08 2.45
C ALA A 198 -6.50 11.05 0.93
N LEU A 199 -5.78 10.18 0.20
CA LEU A 199 -5.93 10.02 -1.25
C LEU A 199 -7.36 9.59 -1.63
N ILE A 200 -7.93 8.61 -0.92
CA ILE A 200 -9.30 8.14 -1.15
C ILE A 200 -10.31 9.26 -0.93
N LEU A 201 -10.18 10.02 0.17
CA LEU A 201 -11.07 11.15 0.46
C LEU A 201 -10.98 12.24 -0.61
N LEU A 202 -9.77 12.55 -1.07
CA LEU A 202 -9.53 13.56 -2.09
C LEU A 202 -10.09 13.12 -3.45
N SER A 203 -9.94 11.83 -3.80
CA SER A 203 -10.54 11.24 -4.99
C SER A 203 -12.07 11.27 -4.93
N LEU A 204 -12.69 10.89 -3.81
CA LEU A 204 -14.14 10.95 -3.61
C LEU A 204 -14.66 12.38 -3.72
N ALA A 205 -13.98 13.36 -3.10
CA ALA A 205 -14.34 14.77 -3.19
C ALA A 205 -14.24 15.29 -4.64
N ALA A 206 -13.19 14.92 -5.36
CA ALA A 206 -13.02 15.29 -6.77
C ALA A 206 -14.12 14.67 -7.64
N THR A 207 -14.41 13.37 -7.50
CA THR A 207 -15.49 12.70 -8.22
C THR A 207 -16.85 13.32 -7.92
N PHE A 208 -17.13 13.63 -6.65
CA PHE A 208 -18.34 14.33 -6.26
C PHE A 208 -18.46 15.68 -6.96
N LEU A 209 -17.38 16.49 -6.96
CA LEU A 209 -17.37 17.79 -7.62
C LEU A 209 -17.61 17.69 -9.14
N ILE A 210 -16.95 16.73 -9.80
CA ILE A 210 -17.06 16.46 -11.24
C ILE A 210 -18.48 16.07 -11.63
N ILE A 211 -19.19 15.31 -10.79
CA ILE A 211 -20.58 14.91 -11.06
C ILE A 211 -21.57 16.03 -10.69
N PHE A 212 -21.34 16.70 -9.56
CA PHE A 212 -22.29 17.64 -8.98
C PHE A 212 -22.35 18.99 -9.72
N LEU A 213 -21.20 19.54 -10.14
CA LEU A 213 -21.13 20.83 -10.84
C LEU A 213 -21.94 20.82 -12.17
N PRO A 214 -21.77 19.83 -13.07
CA PRO A 214 -22.54 19.77 -14.31
C PRO A 214 -24.04 19.62 -14.09
N ILE A 215 -24.45 18.82 -13.09
CA ILE A 215 -25.87 18.64 -12.76
C ILE A 215 -26.47 19.98 -12.33
N ARG A 216 -25.79 20.70 -11.42
CA ARG A 216 -26.24 22.01 -10.97
C ARG A 216 -26.30 23.03 -12.11
N TYR A 217 -25.29 23.04 -12.98
CA TYR A 217 -25.26 23.92 -14.14
C TYR A 217 -26.43 23.64 -15.10
N ARG A 218 -26.71 22.36 -15.41
CA ARG A 218 -27.86 21.97 -16.25
C ARG A 218 -29.19 22.39 -15.64
N LEU A 219 -29.36 22.23 -14.33
CA LEU A 219 -30.59 22.66 -13.64
C LEU A 219 -30.78 24.17 -13.70
N GLN A 220 -29.71 24.96 -13.56
CA GLN A 220 -29.77 26.41 -13.69
C GLN A 220 -30.10 26.82 -15.13
N ALA A 221 -29.40 26.25 -16.12
CA ALA A 221 -29.63 26.53 -17.53
C ALA A 221 -31.08 26.21 -17.96
N ASN A 222 -31.63 25.07 -17.53
CA ASN A 222 -33.02 24.71 -17.82
C ASN A 222 -34.02 25.71 -17.20
N ARG A 223 -33.77 26.16 -15.97
CA ARG A 223 -34.62 27.17 -15.31
C ARG A 223 -34.58 28.51 -16.04
N GLU A 224 -33.41 28.93 -16.53
CA GLU A 224 -33.29 30.14 -17.31
C GLU A 224 -33.99 30.03 -18.65
N LEU A 225 -33.87 28.89 -19.33
CA LEU A 225 -34.56 28.64 -20.60
C LEU A 225 -36.09 28.73 -20.45
N VAL A 226 -36.65 28.15 -19.39
CA VAL A 226 -38.10 28.22 -19.10
C VAL A 226 -38.54 29.68 -18.92
N LYS A 227 -37.79 30.49 -18.16
CA LYS A 227 -38.10 31.91 -17.97
C LYS A 227 -38.06 32.69 -19.28
N VAL A 228 -37.11 32.39 -20.17
CA VAL A 228 -37.02 33.01 -21.49
C VAL A 228 -38.22 32.63 -22.35
N ARG A 229 -38.62 31.35 -22.36
CA ARG A 229 -39.82 30.89 -23.09
C ARG A 229 -41.09 31.58 -22.60
N GLU A 230 -41.27 31.68 -21.29
CA GLU A 230 -42.42 32.38 -20.68
C GLU A 230 -42.44 33.86 -21.06
N ARG A 231 -41.29 34.54 -21.01
CA ARG A 231 -41.19 35.95 -21.43
C ARG A 231 -41.55 36.12 -22.90
N ILE A 232 -40.99 35.30 -23.79
CA ILE A 232 -41.29 35.36 -25.23
C ILE A 232 -42.79 35.11 -25.48
N ALA A 233 -43.38 34.14 -24.79
CA ALA A 233 -44.81 33.87 -24.92
C ALA A 233 -45.68 35.04 -24.43
N GLY A 234 -45.26 35.72 -23.36
CA GLY A 234 -45.91 36.94 -22.86
C GLY A 234 -45.80 38.11 -23.83
N ASP A 235 -44.57 38.45 -24.24
CA ASP A 235 -44.31 39.55 -25.19
C ASP A 235 -45.06 39.34 -26.52
N LEU A 236 -45.09 38.09 -27.01
CA LEU A 236 -45.82 37.74 -28.22
C LEU A 236 -47.35 37.87 -28.05
N HIS A 237 -47.89 37.51 -26.89
CA HIS A 237 -49.32 37.67 -26.60
C HIS A 237 -49.74 39.14 -26.56
N ASP A 238 -48.95 39.97 -25.87
CA ASP A 238 -49.30 41.36 -25.60
C ASP A 238 -49.03 42.26 -26.81
N GLU A 239 -47.84 42.18 -27.41
CA GLU A 239 -47.42 43.10 -28.46
C GLU A 239 -48.02 42.74 -29.82
N VAL A 240 -47.89 41.48 -30.24
CA VAL A 240 -48.41 41.05 -31.55
C VAL A 240 -49.93 40.91 -31.50
N GLY A 241 -50.48 40.42 -30.39
CA GLY A 241 -51.93 40.35 -30.20
C GLY A 241 -52.61 41.72 -30.24
N SER A 242 -52.07 42.71 -29.52
CA SER A 242 -52.62 44.08 -29.49
C SER A 242 -52.46 44.82 -30.82
N ASN A 243 -51.29 44.71 -31.48
CA ASN A 243 -51.05 45.36 -32.77
C ASN A 243 -51.98 44.83 -33.85
N LEU A 244 -52.18 43.51 -33.92
CA LEU A 244 -53.10 42.91 -34.90
C LEU A 244 -54.57 43.19 -34.56
N GLY A 245 -54.94 43.24 -33.28
CA GLY A 245 -56.28 43.69 -32.86
C GLY A 245 -56.56 45.14 -33.28
N SER A 246 -55.55 46.01 -33.17
CA SER A 246 -55.63 47.40 -33.64
C SER A 246 -55.78 47.48 -35.17
N ILE A 247 -55.07 46.63 -35.92
CA ILE A 247 -55.23 46.52 -37.38
C ILE A 247 -56.65 46.09 -37.75
N GLN A 248 -57.21 45.09 -37.07
CA GLN A 248 -58.60 44.67 -37.28
C GLN A 248 -59.58 45.82 -37.05
N MET A 249 -59.42 46.55 -35.93
CA MET A 249 -60.26 47.72 -35.61
C MET A 249 -60.16 48.82 -36.68
N ILE A 250 -58.96 49.14 -37.17
CA ILE A 250 -58.76 50.16 -38.22
C ILE A 250 -59.42 49.73 -39.53
N VAL A 251 -59.35 48.44 -39.87
CA VAL A 251 -59.99 47.90 -41.07
C VAL A 251 -61.51 47.95 -40.96
N ASP A 252 -62.08 47.60 -39.81
CA ASP A 252 -63.52 47.69 -39.55
C ASP A 252 -64.03 49.13 -39.68
N LEU A 253 -63.28 50.09 -39.14
CA LEU A 253 -63.58 51.53 -39.25
C LEU A 253 -63.48 52.04 -40.69
N ALA A 254 -62.51 51.53 -41.47
CA ALA A 254 -62.33 51.90 -42.87
C ALA A 254 -63.46 51.34 -43.75
N GLU A 255 -63.91 50.10 -43.49
CA GLU A 255 -65.04 49.47 -44.20
C GLU A 255 -66.36 50.22 -43.92
N GLY A 256 -66.58 50.64 -42.67
CA GLY A 256 -67.75 51.43 -42.28
C GLY A 256 -67.82 52.84 -42.89
N ARG A 257 -66.67 53.43 -43.28
CA ARG A 257 -66.60 54.78 -43.87
C ARG A 257 -66.57 54.79 -45.40
N SER A 258 -65.88 53.83 -46.02
CA SER A 258 -65.60 53.83 -47.47
C SER A 258 -66.41 52.79 -48.24
N GLY A 259 -67.20 51.96 -47.55
CA GLY A 259 -67.93 50.84 -48.13
C GLY A 259 -67.05 49.59 -48.30
N PRO A 260 -67.65 48.44 -48.67
CA PRO A 260 -66.94 47.16 -48.75
C PRO A 260 -65.86 47.19 -49.85
N SER A 261 -64.58 47.14 -49.47
CA SER A 261 -63.45 46.93 -50.40
C SER A 261 -62.97 45.48 -50.31
N ALA A 262 -62.67 44.88 -51.46
CA ALA A 262 -62.10 43.54 -51.52
C ALA A 262 -60.71 43.48 -50.84
N GLU A 263 -59.94 44.55 -50.93
CA GLU A 263 -58.63 44.72 -50.31
C GLU A 263 -58.74 44.85 -48.78
N LEU A 264 -59.70 45.61 -48.26
CA LEU A 264 -59.95 45.72 -46.82
C LEU A 264 -60.36 44.37 -46.21
N LYS A 265 -61.28 43.64 -46.85
CA LYS A 265 -61.63 42.27 -46.43
C LYS A 265 -60.45 41.31 -46.48
N ARG A 266 -59.55 41.48 -47.46
CA ARG A 266 -58.33 40.67 -47.55
C ARG A 266 -57.36 40.97 -46.41
N ILE A 267 -57.18 42.24 -46.02
CA ILE A 267 -56.36 42.65 -44.88
C ILE A 267 -56.96 42.14 -43.57
N GLN A 268 -58.28 42.29 -43.38
CA GLN A 268 -58.99 41.78 -42.19
C GLN A 268 -58.76 40.27 -42.02
N ARG A 269 -58.92 39.51 -43.10
CA ARG A 269 -58.70 38.06 -43.10
C ARG A 269 -57.26 37.70 -42.78
N ILE A 270 -56.28 38.36 -43.41
CA ILE A 270 -54.85 38.10 -43.13
C ILE A 270 -54.51 38.44 -41.68
N ALA A 271 -55.03 39.55 -41.14
CA ALA A 271 -54.83 39.93 -39.75
C ALA A 271 -55.44 38.89 -38.78
N ALA A 272 -56.66 38.42 -39.05
CA ALA A 272 -57.29 37.36 -38.27
C ALA A 272 -56.53 36.02 -38.33
N GLU A 273 -56.09 35.62 -39.52
CA GLU A 273 -55.25 34.42 -39.71
C GLU A 273 -53.93 34.55 -38.93
N THR A 274 -53.34 35.75 -38.89
CA THR A 274 -52.09 36.04 -38.16
C THR A 274 -52.30 36.04 -36.64
N VAL A 275 -53.39 36.63 -36.12
CA VAL A 275 -53.74 36.57 -34.69
C VAL A 275 -53.88 35.12 -34.23
N SER A 276 -54.58 34.30 -35.01
CA SER A 276 -54.75 32.89 -34.71
C SER A 276 -53.40 32.16 -34.70
N ALA A 277 -52.55 32.36 -35.71
CA ALA A 277 -51.23 31.73 -35.75
C ALA A 277 -50.34 32.13 -34.56
N VAL A 278 -50.44 33.38 -34.11
CA VAL A 278 -49.71 33.87 -32.94
C VAL A 278 -50.23 33.25 -31.64
N ARG A 279 -51.55 33.15 -31.47
CA ARG A 279 -52.16 32.48 -30.32
C ARG A 279 -51.70 31.01 -30.22
N ASP A 280 -51.61 30.34 -31.36
CA ASP A 280 -51.12 28.96 -31.43
C ASP A 280 -49.64 28.86 -31.02
N ILE A 281 -48.78 29.79 -31.46
CA ILE A 281 -47.36 29.84 -31.06
C ILE A 281 -47.21 30.11 -29.55
N VAL A 282 -47.99 31.05 -29.00
CA VAL A 282 -48.01 31.32 -27.56
C VAL A 282 -48.41 30.07 -26.79
N TRP A 283 -49.41 29.32 -27.26
CA TRP A 283 -49.82 28.07 -26.64
C TRP A 283 -48.71 27.01 -26.68
N LEU A 284 -47.99 26.89 -27.80
CA LEU A 284 -46.86 25.96 -27.95
C LEU A 284 -45.63 26.32 -27.09
N LEU A 285 -45.42 27.60 -26.80
CA LEU A 285 -44.27 28.08 -26.01
C LEU A 285 -44.50 28.00 -24.49
N ARG A 286 -45.75 27.88 -24.02
CA ARG A 286 -46.04 27.82 -22.59
C ARG A 286 -45.63 26.46 -22.00
N PRO A 287 -44.87 26.44 -20.88
CA PRO A 287 -44.45 25.21 -20.22
C PRO A 287 -45.65 24.36 -19.76
N THR A 288 -45.49 23.04 -19.78
CA THR A 288 -46.47 22.04 -19.30
C THR A 288 -46.71 22.17 -17.79
N GLY A 289 -47.97 22.05 -17.33
CA GLY A 289 -48.36 22.16 -15.92
C GLY A 289 -49.85 22.48 -15.69
N ASP A 290 -50.27 22.52 -14.42
CA ASP A 290 -51.67 22.60 -13.92
C ASP A 290 -52.54 23.76 -14.47
N HIS A 291 -51.93 24.74 -15.14
CA HIS A 291 -52.62 25.94 -15.64
C HIS A 291 -52.71 26.00 -17.18
N ARG A 292 -52.38 24.91 -17.90
CA ARG A 292 -52.48 24.85 -19.36
C ARG A 292 -53.82 24.24 -19.78
N ILE A 293 -54.42 24.79 -20.84
CA ILE A 293 -55.50 24.11 -21.58
C ILE A 293 -54.88 22.83 -22.17
N GLY A 294 -55.35 21.66 -21.71
CA GLY A 294 -54.83 20.36 -22.15
C GLY A 294 -54.90 20.19 -23.67
N THR A 295 -54.03 19.34 -24.25
CA THR A 295 -53.92 19.17 -25.70
C THR A 295 -55.28 18.92 -26.36
N VAL A 296 -56.07 17.99 -25.85
CA VAL A 296 -57.39 17.65 -26.42
C VAL A 296 -58.38 18.80 -26.32
N GLU A 297 -58.34 19.57 -25.23
CA GLU A 297 -59.19 20.74 -25.04
C GLU A 297 -58.84 21.86 -26.02
N HIS A 298 -57.55 22.08 -26.28
CA HIS A 298 -57.10 23.04 -27.29
C HIS A 298 -57.51 22.61 -28.71
N LEU A 299 -57.43 21.31 -29.03
CA LEU A 299 -57.93 20.77 -30.30
C LEU A 299 -59.46 20.96 -30.43
N ARG A 300 -60.22 20.76 -29.34
CA ARG A 300 -61.66 20.98 -29.31
C ARG A 300 -62.00 22.46 -29.53
N GLU A 301 -61.32 23.37 -28.84
CA GLU A 301 -61.52 24.82 -29.00
C GLU A 301 -61.19 25.26 -30.43
N THR A 302 -60.06 24.79 -30.97
CA THR A 302 -59.66 25.07 -32.36
C THR A 302 -60.70 24.57 -33.36
N SER A 303 -61.26 23.37 -33.13
CA SER A 303 -62.34 22.81 -33.95
C SER A 303 -63.59 23.68 -33.89
N SER A 304 -63.97 24.13 -32.69
CA SER A 304 -65.14 24.97 -32.49
C SER A 304 -65.04 26.30 -33.22
N ILE A 305 -63.84 26.87 -33.30
CA ILE A 305 -63.59 28.13 -34.01
C ILE A 305 -63.57 27.91 -35.53
N MET A 306 -62.86 26.89 -36.00
CA MET A 306 -62.66 26.68 -37.45
C MET A 306 -63.86 26.05 -38.15
N LEU A 307 -64.67 25.24 -37.46
CA LEU A 307 -65.81 24.50 -38.02
C LEU A 307 -67.16 25.12 -37.66
N GLU A 308 -67.21 26.36 -37.16
CA GLU A 308 -68.42 27.05 -36.68
C GLU A 308 -69.60 26.98 -37.68
N THR A 309 -69.32 26.95 -38.99
CA THR A 309 -70.33 26.95 -40.06
C THR A 309 -70.75 25.56 -40.55
N LEU A 310 -70.19 24.50 -39.98
CA LEU A 310 -70.48 23.10 -40.32
C LEU A 310 -71.16 22.39 -39.15
N ASP A 311 -71.90 21.31 -39.43
CA ASP A 311 -72.36 20.41 -38.38
C ASP A 311 -71.18 19.56 -37.90
N TRP A 312 -70.74 19.73 -36.65
CA TRP A 312 -69.55 19.04 -36.15
C TRP A 312 -69.74 18.48 -34.76
N LYS A 313 -68.99 17.41 -34.48
CA LYS A 313 -68.98 16.74 -33.18
C LYS A 313 -67.56 16.36 -32.80
N PHE A 314 -67.18 16.64 -31.55
CA PHE A 314 -65.91 16.22 -30.98
C PHE A 314 -66.15 15.29 -29.80
N THR A 315 -65.52 14.13 -29.83
CA THR A 315 -65.63 13.11 -28.78
C THR A 315 -64.26 12.71 -28.27
N ALA A 316 -64.12 12.55 -26.97
CA ALA A 316 -62.91 12.01 -26.36
C ALA A 316 -63.22 11.15 -25.15
N ASN A 317 -62.43 10.10 -24.91
CA ASN A 317 -62.51 9.31 -23.69
C ASN A 317 -61.87 10.04 -22.50
N GLU A 318 -62.20 9.63 -21.28
CA GLU A 318 -61.74 10.29 -20.04
C GLU A 318 -60.20 10.36 -19.94
N GLU A 319 -59.52 9.29 -20.35
CA GLU A 319 -58.05 9.27 -20.38
C GLU A 319 -57.45 10.27 -21.38
N ALA A 320 -58.08 10.50 -22.53
CA ALA A 320 -57.59 11.46 -23.52
C ALA A 320 -57.68 12.90 -23.00
N TRP A 321 -58.74 13.26 -22.27
CA TRP A 321 -58.91 14.61 -21.72
C TRP A 321 -57.78 15.04 -20.78
N HIS A 322 -57.21 14.08 -20.06
CA HIS A 322 -56.15 14.32 -19.07
C HIS A 322 -54.74 14.00 -19.59
N PHE A 323 -54.61 13.53 -20.83
CA PHE A 323 -53.32 13.14 -21.39
C PHE A 323 -52.61 14.32 -22.06
N GLU A 324 -51.36 14.59 -21.64
CA GLU A 324 -50.50 15.56 -22.30
C GLU A 324 -49.47 14.87 -23.20
N LEU A 325 -49.40 15.30 -24.46
CA LEU A 325 -48.37 14.85 -25.39
C LEU A 325 -47.01 15.51 -25.10
N PRO A 326 -45.88 14.81 -25.34
CA PRO A 326 -44.55 15.42 -25.36
C PRO A 326 -44.51 16.64 -26.27
N GLU A 327 -43.73 17.66 -25.92
CA GLU A 327 -43.71 18.99 -26.57
C GLU A 327 -43.60 18.92 -28.11
N GLU A 328 -42.68 18.09 -28.62
CA GLU A 328 -42.47 17.91 -30.06
C GLU A 328 -43.70 17.27 -30.74
N MET A 329 -44.23 16.19 -30.16
CA MET A 329 -45.38 15.48 -30.72
C MET A 329 -46.67 16.30 -30.61
N ASN A 330 -46.81 17.10 -29.55
CA ASN A 330 -47.93 18.02 -29.36
C ASN A 330 -47.93 19.12 -30.43
N ARG A 331 -46.75 19.69 -30.73
CA ARG A 331 -46.59 20.69 -31.80
C ARG A 331 -46.96 20.12 -33.16
N ASP A 332 -46.38 18.97 -33.50
CA ASP A 332 -46.55 18.37 -34.82
C ASP A 332 -48.00 17.90 -35.03
N LEU A 333 -48.63 17.32 -33.99
CA LEU A 333 -50.06 16.98 -34.03
C LEU A 333 -50.93 18.22 -34.23
N PHE A 334 -50.68 19.30 -33.50
CA PHE A 334 -51.47 20.52 -33.62
C PHE A 334 -51.39 21.12 -35.03
N LEU A 335 -50.19 21.20 -35.61
CA LEU A 335 -50.00 21.70 -36.97
C LEU A 335 -50.70 20.81 -38.00
N TYR A 336 -50.56 19.49 -37.88
CA TYR A 336 -51.26 18.54 -38.73
C TYR A 336 -52.78 18.68 -38.62
N PHE A 337 -53.30 18.78 -37.40
CA PHE A 337 -54.73 18.88 -37.14
C PHE A 337 -55.31 20.16 -37.73
N ARG A 338 -54.66 21.30 -37.50
CA ARG A 338 -55.09 22.60 -38.03
C ARG A 338 -55.11 22.61 -39.56
N GLU A 339 -54.08 22.07 -40.21
CA GLU A 339 -54.02 21.96 -41.66
C GLU A 339 -55.12 21.02 -42.19
N SER A 340 -55.41 19.93 -41.46
CA SER A 340 -56.50 19.02 -41.79
C SER A 340 -57.87 19.73 -41.75
N LEU A 341 -58.14 20.52 -40.70
CA LEU A 341 -59.35 21.34 -40.60
C LEU A 341 -59.44 22.37 -41.74
N HIS A 342 -58.32 23.01 -42.08
CA HIS A 342 -58.27 23.97 -43.19
C HIS A 342 -58.64 23.31 -44.53
N ASN A 343 -58.10 22.12 -44.78
CA ASN A 343 -58.39 21.35 -45.97
C ASN A 343 -59.86 20.90 -46.03
N ILE A 344 -60.45 20.51 -44.89
CA ILE A 344 -61.88 20.19 -44.79
C ILE A 344 -62.73 21.42 -45.17
N MET A 345 -62.43 22.58 -44.57
CA MET A 345 -63.18 23.82 -44.78
C MET A 345 -63.10 24.35 -46.21
N ARG A 346 -61.95 24.26 -46.87
CA ARG A 346 -61.76 24.84 -48.22
C ARG A 346 -61.99 23.87 -49.37
N HIS A 347 -61.75 22.58 -49.16
CA HIS A 347 -61.64 21.63 -50.28
C HIS A 347 -62.61 20.45 -50.18
N ALA A 348 -62.97 19.99 -48.98
CA ALA A 348 -63.74 18.75 -48.83
C ALA A 348 -65.24 18.88 -49.17
N LYS A 349 -65.80 20.10 -49.18
CA LYS A 349 -67.26 20.34 -49.31
C LYS A 349 -68.09 19.49 -48.33
N ALA A 350 -67.54 19.24 -47.14
CA ALA A 350 -68.18 18.40 -46.12
C ALA A 350 -69.44 19.08 -45.58
N ARG A 351 -70.46 18.29 -45.24
CA ARG A 351 -71.67 18.76 -44.52
C ARG A 351 -71.61 18.48 -43.02
N THR A 352 -70.90 17.41 -42.64
CA THR A 352 -70.77 16.95 -41.26
C THR A 352 -69.32 16.54 -41.00
N VAL A 353 -68.77 16.89 -39.83
CA VAL A 353 -67.40 16.55 -39.42
C VAL A 353 -67.41 15.91 -38.02
N GLU A 354 -66.88 14.70 -37.90
CA GLU A 354 -66.72 14.02 -36.61
C GLU A 354 -65.23 13.89 -36.27
N ILE A 355 -64.86 14.37 -35.09
CA ILE A 355 -63.50 14.32 -34.56
C ILE A 355 -63.53 13.47 -33.30
N ARG A 356 -62.59 12.54 -33.20
CA ARG A 356 -62.48 11.62 -32.07
C ARG A 356 -61.04 11.53 -31.61
N ALA A 357 -60.84 11.65 -30.30
CA ALA A 357 -59.54 11.44 -29.65
C ALA A 357 -59.68 10.35 -28.58
N ASP A 358 -58.93 9.26 -28.72
CA ASP A 358 -58.95 8.16 -27.76
C ASP A 358 -57.54 7.87 -27.25
N LYS A 359 -57.39 7.75 -25.93
CA LYS A 359 -56.19 7.21 -25.30
C LYS A 359 -56.45 5.76 -24.88
N SER A 360 -55.54 4.86 -25.26
CA SER A 360 -55.47 3.48 -24.72
C SER A 360 -54.01 3.17 -24.40
N ASP A 361 -53.73 2.48 -23.28
CA ASP A 361 -52.41 2.01 -22.82
C ASP A 361 -51.23 2.90 -23.26
N SER A 362 -50.60 2.59 -24.40
CA SER A 362 -49.44 3.29 -24.96
C SER A 362 -49.70 4.15 -26.20
N THR A 363 -50.94 4.18 -26.71
CA THR A 363 -51.28 4.85 -27.97
C THR A 363 -52.31 5.96 -27.75
N PHE A 364 -52.05 7.13 -28.32
CA PHE A 364 -53.01 8.22 -28.48
C PHE A 364 -53.48 8.20 -29.94
N ARG A 365 -54.80 8.17 -30.18
CA ARG A 365 -55.42 8.07 -31.51
C ARG A 365 -56.35 9.23 -31.78
#